data_AF-A0A2V6V5S4-F1
#
_entry.id   AF-A0A2V6V5S4-F1
#
_cell.length_a   1.000
_cell.length_b   1.000
_cell.length_c   1.000
_cell.angle_alpha   90.00
_cell.angle_beta   90.00
_cell.angle_gamma   90.00
#
_symmetry.space_group_name_H-M   'P 1'
#
loop_
_entity.id
_entity.type
_entity.pdbx_description
1 polymer ?
#
loop_
_entity_poly.entity_id
_entity_poly.type
_entity_poly.pdbx_seq_one_letter_code
_entity_poly.pdbx_strand_id
1 'polypeptide(L)'
;MDFPTLQRNVVQETSVDVCIVGAGWCGIYATKHMVEYGLSCLCVDERSHTGGLWKFDDRKETVSIADFTWTSTPRAFTEASDFPWPADAGYYVHANTLFAWLQDYIDHFGIRDRFRLQHRVIECRKEQDHGRDARWITEVETSDGVRSRFLSKFLVIASGLNHRRVDFRESDRFKGFSGTFLHSSAVKRVVDADGTSMFDGKTVVAYGGGENATDLAYKISGHTDRFFMCVPRGQWMQNRCFLSRRMLWAFSGWNGLFLETMNGRGGSGQTAWTPTSPVYRSFGNKADLIYHALAAGRIIAKRDVAQAQDDIVEFTDGSRTRADIILMCTGFAPDLTILNGRNLKNPRDWYHQCLDVEDPTLRPPGTGLHPAAGRDAMPLYRHGVDESGGAARPRSATRATTDRPNTLGALFSLHKQSPQRARRWPALYEPPWRGSWLALFTASGAPQVRAAGCMEGVVGTRDNPLELRHASAEGGAFQEARRGSVHHFERASSVEPALSAL
;
A
#
# COMPACT_ATOMS: atom_id res chain seq x y z
N MET A 1 47.75 30.40 -31.63
CA MET A 1 47.15 29.27 -30.89
C MET A 1 46.06 29.87 -30.04
N ASP A 2 44.81 29.75 -30.46
CA ASP A 2 43.69 30.28 -29.68
C ASP A 2 43.40 29.30 -28.55
N PHE A 3 43.50 29.79 -27.31
CA PHE A 3 43.06 29.02 -26.16
C PHE A 3 41.53 28.92 -26.20
N PRO A 4 40.93 27.72 -26.03
CA PRO A 4 39.49 27.62 -25.93
C PRO A 4 39.06 28.36 -24.67
N THR A 5 38.30 29.44 -24.84
CA THR A 5 37.68 30.17 -23.74
C THR A 5 36.83 29.18 -22.96
N LEU A 6 37.20 28.90 -21.71
CA LEU A 6 36.34 28.20 -20.75
C LEU A 6 35.02 28.99 -20.69
N GLN A 7 33.99 28.50 -21.38
CA GLN A 7 32.65 29.00 -21.18
C GLN A 7 32.34 28.75 -19.71
N ARG A 8 32.23 29.84 -18.93
CA ARG A 8 31.63 29.78 -17.61
C ARG A 8 30.28 29.13 -17.81
N ASN A 9 30.06 27.95 -17.22
CA ASN A 9 28.74 27.33 -17.19
C ASN A 9 27.76 28.37 -16.65
N VAL A 10 26.91 28.92 -17.53
CA VAL A 10 25.95 29.94 -17.15
C VAL A 10 24.85 29.22 -16.39
N VAL A 11 25.03 29.13 -15.07
CA VAL A 11 24.04 28.56 -14.17
C VAL A 11 22.81 29.44 -14.27
N GLN A 12 21.75 28.92 -14.90
CA GLN A 12 20.48 29.62 -14.95
C GLN A 12 19.90 29.64 -13.53
N GLU A 13 19.68 30.85 -13.00
CA GLU A 13 19.08 31.03 -11.68
C GLU A 13 17.62 31.45 -11.83
N THR A 14 16.73 30.88 -11.01
CA THR A 14 15.31 31.24 -10.97
C THR A 14 14.85 31.29 -9.51
N SER A 15 14.16 32.36 -9.13
CA SER A 15 13.68 32.57 -7.77
C SER A 15 12.17 32.32 -7.67
N VAL A 16 11.75 31.62 -6.61
CA VAL A 16 10.35 31.36 -6.25
C VAL A 16 10.17 31.47 -4.74
N ASP A 17 8.94 31.40 -4.22
CA ASP A 17 8.70 31.26 -2.78
C ASP A 17 8.99 29.82 -2.33
N VAL A 18 8.60 28.81 -3.11
CA VAL A 18 8.69 27.39 -2.72
C VAL A 18 9.32 26.52 -3.80
N CYS A 19 10.40 25.80 -3.46
CA CYS A 19 10.92 24.70 -4.27
C CYS A 19 10.37 23.36 -3.73
N ILE A 20 9.85 22.51 -4.62
CA ILE A 20 9.30 21.19 -4.28
C ILE A 20 10.12 20.12 -5.00
N VAL A 21 10.75 19.22 -4.24
CA VAL A 21 11.61 18.16 -4.81
C VAL A 21 10.85 16.84 -4.89
N GLY A 22 10.53 16.40 -6.11
CA GLY A 22 9.80 15.18 -6.44
C GLY A 22 8.36 15.44 -6.88
N ALA A 23 8.02 15.06 -8.11
CA ALA A 23 6.69 15.23 -8.74
C ALA A 23 5.79 13.98 -8.60
N GLY A 24 6.01 13.18 -7.55
CA GLY A 24 5.07 12.15 -7.11
C GLY A 24 3.80 12.74 -6.49
N TRP A 25 2.90 11.86 -6.02
CA TRP A 25 1.61 12.25 -5.39
C TRP A 25 1.75 13.40 -4.37
N CYS A 26 2.69 13.27 -3.43
CA CYS A 26 2.96 14.30 -2.42
C CYS A 26 3.39 15.65 -3.00
N GLY A 27 4.13 15.65 -4.12
CA GLY A 27 4.61 16.86 -4.80
C GLY A 27 3.53 17.53 -5.62
N ILE A 28 2.68 16.73 -6.28
CA ILE A 28 1.49 17.23 -7.00
C ILE A 28 0.56 17.99 -6.04
N TYR A 29 0.23 17.39 -4.89
CA TYR A 29 -0.60 18.04 -3.87
C TYR A 29 0.07 19.27 -3.25
N ALA A 30 1.36 19.20 -2.95
CA ALA A 30 2.11 20.36 -2.47
C ALA A 30 2.05 21.51 -3.50
N THR A 31 2.24 21.20 -4.78
CA THR A 31 2.18 22.19 -5.88
C THR A 31 0.80 22.85 -5.95
N LYS A 32 -0.28 22.06 -5.92
CA LYS A 32 -1.66 22.57 -5.90
C LYS A 32 -1.89 23.54 -4.76
N HIS A 33 -1.53 23.16 -3.54
CA HIS A 33 -1.76 24.03 -2.38
C HIS A 33 -0.87 25.28 -2.39
N MET A 34 0.38 25.22 -2.86
CA MET A 34 1.19 26.44 -2.99
C MET A 34 0.56 27.44 -3.97
N VAL A 35 0.06 26.98 -5.12
CA VAL A 35 -0.65 27.82 -6.10
C VAL A 35 -1.95 28.38 -5.51
N GLU A 36 -2.72 27.56 -4.80
CA GLU A 36 -3.97 27.97 -4.12
C GLU A 36 -3.75 29.03 -3.03
N TYR A 37 -2.63 28.96 -2.30
CA TYR A 37 -2.22 30.01 -1.35
C TYR A 37 -1.56 31.23 -2.01
N GLY A 38 -1.48 31.29 -3.35
CA GLY A 38 -0.91 32.41 -4.09
C GLY A 38 0.61 32.49 -4.04
N LEU A 39 1.31 31.41 -3.65
CA LEU A 39 2.77 31.35 -3.58
C LEU A 39 3.35 30.98 -4.94
N SER A 40 4.44 31.63 -5.33
CA SER A 40 5.21 31.18 -6.51
C SER A 40 5.94 29.89 -6.16
N CYS A 41 5.80 28.85 -6.99
CA CYS A 41 6.42 27.56 -6.76
C CYS A 41 6.91 26.89 -8.04
N LEU A 42 7.84 25.96 -7.87
CA LEU A 42 8.25 24.99 -8.89
C LEU A 42 8.41 23.61 -8.26
N CYS A 43 8.10 22.57 -9.04
CA CYS A 43 8.26 21.17 -8.65
C CYS A 43 9.24 20.45 -9.58
N VAL A 44 10.40 20.06 -9.08
CA VAL A 44 11.47 19.40 -9.85
C VAL A 44 11.42 17.88 -9.69
N ASP A 45 11.61 17.14 -10.78
CA ASP A 45 11.80 15.68 -10.75
C ASP A 45 12.80 15.26 -11.82
N GLU A 46 13.58 14.23 -11.53
CA GLU A 46 14.53 13.61 -12.48
C GLU A 46 13.80 12.86 -13.62
N ARG A 47 12.56 12.43 -13.38
CA ARG A 47 11.74 11.71 -14.37
C ARG A 47 11.18 12.68 -15.40
N SER A 48 10.92 12.17 -16.61
CA SER A 48 10.23 12.89 -17.69
C SER A 48 8.71 13.01 -17.52
N HIS A 49 8.19 12.76 -16.32
CA HIS A 49 6.75 12.71 -16.05
C HIS A 49 6.45 12.94 -14.56
N THR A 50 5.22 13.39 -14.27
CA THR A 50 4.67 13.44 -12.90
C THR A 50 4.17 12.07 -12.45
N GLY A 51 3.63 11.97 -11.23
CA GLY A 51 3.04 10.76 -10.65
C GLY A 51 4.04 9.87 -9.88
N GLY A 52 5.34 10.01 -10.15
CA GLY A 52 6.41 9.31 -9.43
C GLY A 52 6.26 7.79 -9.50
N LEU A 53 6.22 7.13 -8.33
CA LEU A 53 6.09 5.66 -8.18
C LEU A 53 4.89 5.08 -8.96
N TRP A 54 3.80 5.84 -9.07
CA TRP A 54 2.52 5.37 -9.61
C TRP A 54 2.44 5.34 -11.13
N LYS A 55 3.39 5.94 -11.85
CA LYS A 55 3.51 5.64 -13.28
C LYS A 55 4.23 4.30 -13.43
N PHE A 56 3.56 3.35 -14.08
CA PHE A 56 4.18 2.09 -14.45
C PHE A 56 5.39 2.31 -15.39
N ASP A 57 6.43 1.51 -15.19
CA ASP A 57 7.63 1.46 -16.02
C ASP A 57 8.12 0.01 -16.00
N ASP A 58 8.22 -0.61 -17.18
CA ASP A 58 8.56 -2.03 -17.37
C ASP A 58 10.06 -2.32 -17.13
N ARG A 59 10.90 -1.27 -17.03
CA ARG A 59 12.34 -1.42 -16.78
C ARG A 59 12.59 -1.96 -15.38
N LYS A 60 13.34 -3.06 -15.27
CA LYS A 60 13.59 -3.79 -14.01
C LYS A 60 14.46 -3.00 -13.03
N GLU A 61 15.13 -1.95 -13.50
CA GLU A 61 15.99 -1.03 -12.75
C GLU A 61 15.18 0.09 -12.09
N THR A 62 14.18 0.63 -12.79
CA THR A 62 13.32 1.71 -12.27
C THR A 62 12.54 1.24 -11.04
N VAL A 63 12.48 2.07 -9.99
CA VAL A 63 11.52 1.87 -8.90
C VAL A 63 10.19 2.52 -9.29
N SER A 64 9.23 1.65 -9.60
CA SER A 64 7.84 1.91 -10.01
C SER A 64 6.97 0.73 -9.53
N ILE A 65 5.65 0.90 -9.58
CA ILE A 65 4.65 -0.17 -9.39
C ILE A 65 4.83 -1.36 -10.34
N ALA A 66 4.21 -2.50 -9.99
CA ALA A 66 3.93 -3.62 -10.90
C ALA A 66 2.59 -3.43 -11.62
N ASP A 67 2.37 -4.11 -12.74
CA ASP A 67 1.17 -3.95 -13.57
C ASP A 67 -0.14 -4.41 -12.89
N PHE A 68 -0.04 -5.34 -11.94
CA PHE A 68 -1.15 -5.82 -11.10
C PHE A 68 -1.35 -5.03 -9.80
N THR A 69 -0.77 -3.84 -9.63
CA THR A 69 -0.85 -3.07 -8.36
C THR A 69 -2.23 -2.43 -8.14
N TRP A 70 -2.79 -2.62 -6.94
CA TRP A 70 -4.00 -1.96 -6.47
C TRP A 70 -3.72 -1.18 -5.18
N THR A 71 -4.52 -0.15 -4.87
CA THR A 71 -4.43 0.50 -3.56
C THR A 71 -4.77 -0.51 -2.44
N SER A 72 -3.94 -0.57 -1.39
CA SER A 72 -4.27 -1.38 -0.20
C SER A 72 -5.36 -0.71 0.67
N THR A 73 -5.56 0.59 0.49
CA THR A 73 -6.56 1.40 1.22
C THR A 73 -7.76 1.72 0.30
N PRO A 74 -9.01 1.73 0.80
CA PRO A 74 -10.19 2.05 0.00
C PRO A 74 -10.18 3.49 -0.57
N ARG A 75 -10.84 3.66 -1.73
CA ARG A 75 -10.90 4.92 -2.49
C ARG A 75 -11.28 6.13 -1.63
N ALA A 76 -12.24 5.96 -0.71
CA ALA A 76 -12.74 6.99 0.19
C ALA A 76 -11.73 7.53 1.25
N PHE A 77 -10.54 6.94 1.35
CA PHE A 77 -9.43 7.47 2.16
C PHE A 77 -8.27 7.99 1.31
N THR A 78 -8.25 7.70 0.01
CA THR A 78 -7.21 8.14 -0.93
C THR A 78 -7.69 9.22 -1.90
N GLU A 79 -8.99 9.51 -1.91
CA GLU A 79 -9.61 10.62 -2.64
C GLU A 79 -9.07 11.97 -2.14
N ALA A 80 -8.91 12.94 -3.04
CA ALA A 80 -8.64 14.31 -2.64
C ALA A 80 -9.92 14.95 -2.09
N SER A 81 -9.79 15.81 -1.08
CA SER A 81 -10.94 16.49 -0.46
C SER A 81 -11.69 17.44 -1.39
N ASP A 82 -11.06 17.80 -2.51
CA ASP A 82 -11.48 18.80 -3.49
C ASP A 82 -11.51 18.26 -4.94
N PHE A 83 -11.20 16.97 -5.15
CA PHE A 83 -11.25 16.33 -6.46
C PHE A 83 -11.64 14.84 -6.28
N PRO A 84 -12.86 14.43 -6.63
CA PRO A 84 -13.34 13.07 -6.40
C PRO A 84 -12.68 12.06 -7.35
N TRP A 85 -12.77 10.76 -7.02
CA TRP A 85 -12.48 9.70 -7.98
C TRP A 85 -13.49 9.69 -9.13
N PRO A 86 -13.13 9.12 -10.31
CA PRO A 86 -14.11 8.76 -11.34
C PRO A 86 -15.24 7.91 -10.74
N ALA A 87 -16.48 8.10 -11.21
CA ALA A 87 -17.65 7.48 -10.62
C ALA A 87 -17.56 5.94 -10.61
N ASP A 88 -16.99 5.38 -11.68
CA ASP A 88 -16.74 3.97 -11.97
C ASP A 88 -15.49 3.39 -11.27
N ALA A 89 -14.69 4.21 -10.59
CA ALA A 89 -13.51 3.74 -9.88
C ALA A 89 -13.87 2.70 -8.79
N GLY A 90 -13.22 1.55 -8.81
CA GLY A 90 -13.45 0.48 -7.84
C GLY A 90 -13.22 0.89 -6.38
N TYR A 91 -13.73 0.09 -5.43
CA TYR A 91 -13.55 0.35 -3.99
C TYR A 91 -12.07 0.37 -3.58
N TYR A 92 -11.25 -0.46 -4.23
CA TYR A 92 -9.80 -0.28 -4.35
C TYR A 92 -9.51 0.15 -5.78
N VAL A 93 -8.57 1.08 -5.96
CA VAL A 93 -8.28 1.70 -7.25
C VAL A 93 -7.07 0.98 -7.87
N HIS A 94 -7.17 0.60 -9.14
CA HIS A 94 -6.02 0.07 -9.88
C HIS A 94 -5.01 1.19 -10.13
N ALA A 95 -3.73 0.87 -10.11
CA ALA A 95 -2.68 1.87 -10.18
C ALA A 95 -2.69 2.69 -11.49
N ASN A 96 -3.18 2.14 -12.61
CA ASN A 96 -3.35 2.89 -13.86
C ASN A 96 -4.44 3.96 -13.75
N THR A 97 -5.59 3.64 -13.13
CA THR A 97 -6.68 4.61 -12.86
C THR A 97 -6.20 5.71 -11.93
N LEU A 98 -5.41 5.36 -10.91
CA LEU A 98 -4.79 6.30 -9.99
C LEU A 98 -3.81 7.25 -10.71
N PHE A 99 -2.96 6.72 -11.60
CA PHE A 99 -2.04 7.54 -12.39
C PHE A 99 -2.77 8.50 -13.33
N ALA A 100 -3.81 8.03 -14.03
CA ALA A 100 -4.64 8.86 -14.91
C ALA A 100 -5.30 10.00 -14.12
N TRP A 101 -5.94 9.66 -12.98
CA TRP A 101 -6.56 10.62 -12.08
C TRP A 101 -5.57 11.68 -11.53
N LEU A 102 -4.29 11.32 -11.30
CA LEU A 102 -3.25 12.30 -10.95
C LEU A 102 -2.91 13.25 -12.10
N GLN A 103 -3.07 12.86 -13.37
CA GLN A 103 -2.97 13.77 -14.51
C GLN A 103 -4.19 14.70 -14.57
N ASP A 104 -5.40 14.14 -14.43
CA ASP A 104 -6.64 14.90 -14.41
C ASP A 104 -6.64 15.96 -13.29
N TYR A 105 -6.10 15.62 -12.11
CA TYR A 105 -5.89 16.54 -10.99
C TYR A 105 -4.94 17.70 -11.36
N ILE A 106 -3.82 17.42 -12.04
CA ILE A 106 -2.86 18.45 -12.50
C ILE A 106 -3.52 19.42 -13.48
N ASP A 107 -4.33 18.90 -14.41
CA ASP A 107 -5.01 19.72 -15.43
C ASP A 107 -6.19 20.50 -14.85
N HIS A 108 -6.99 19.89 -13.99
CA HIS A 108 -8.13 20.54 -13.33
C HIS A 108 -7.72 21.77 -12.53
N PHE A 109 -6.61 21.68 -11.78
CA PHE A 109 -6.07 22.80 -11.01
C PHE A 109 -5.12 23.70 -11.81
N GLY A 110 -4.87 23.41 -13.09
CA GLY A 110 -4.06 24.25 -13.99
C GLY A 110 -2.58 24.37 -13.58
N ILE A 111 -2.03 23.39 -12.86
CA ILE A 111 -0.68 23.46 -12.26
C ILE A 111 0.43 22.84 -13.12
N ARG A 112 0.13 22.42 -14.36
CA ARG A 112 1.07 21.70 -15.24
C ARG A 112 2.34 22.53 -15.56
N ASP A 113 2.23 23.85 -15.58
CA ASP A 113 3.32 24.80 -15.85
C ASP A 113 4.37 24.89 -14.72
N ARG A 114 4.05 24.40 -13.51
CA ARG A 114 4.93 24.45 -12.33
C ARG A 114 5.95 23.32 -12.29
N PHE A 115 5.79 22.27 -13.08
CA PHE A 115 6.69 21.12 -13.07
C PHE A 115 7.94 21.38 -13.94
N ARG A 116 9.10 20.97 -13.44
CA ARG A 116 10.41 20.99 -14.13
C ARG A 116 10.95 19.56 -14.11
N LEU A 117 10.52 18.81 -15.11
CA LEU A 117 10.80 17.39 -15.31
C LEU A 117 12.16 17.20 -15.99
N GLN A 118 12.76 16.02 -15.86
CA GLN A 118 14.14 15.74 -16.32
C GLN A 118 15.23 16.58 -15.64
N HIS A 119 14.94 17.17 -14.46
CA HIS A 119 15.87 17.96 -13.67
C HIS A 119 16.20 17.19 -12.38
N ARG A 120 17.35 16.51 -12.36
CA ARG A 120 17.80 15.75 -11.19
C ARG A 120 18.37 16.71 -10.15
N VAL A 121 17.80 16.70 -8.94
CA VAL A 121 18.37 17.45 -7.81
C VAL A 121 19.68 16.80 -7.37
N ILE A 122 20.75 17.60 -7.35
CA ILE A 122 22.08 17.20 -6.89
C ILE A 122 22.28 17.60 -5.43
N GLU A 123 21.88 18.83 -5.07
CA GLU A 123 22.02 19.35 -3.72
C GLU A 123 20.91 20.37 -3.39
N CYS A 124 20.45 20.35 -2.14
CA CYS A 124 19.63 21.35 -1.49
C CYS A 124 20.38 21.86 -0.25
N ARG A 125 20.87 23.10 -0.30
CA ARG A 125 21.58 23.76 0.81
C ARG A 125 20.98 25.13 1.09
N LYS A 126 21.12 25.64 2.32
CA LYS A 126 20.76 27.03 2.62
C LYS A 126 21.89 27.96 2.18
N GLU A 127 21.57 29.20 1.83
CA GLU A 127 22.55 30.28 1.72
C GLU A 127 23.36 30.37 3.03
N GLN A 128 24.66 30.66 2.93
CA GLN A 128 25.57 30.66 4.09
C GLN A 128 25.29 31.80 5.08
N ASP A 129 24.43 32.75 4.72
CA ASP A 129 24.04 33.85 5.57
C ASP A 129 23.12 33.35 6.69
N HIS A 130 23.48 33.55 7.96
CA HIS A 130 22.74 33.00 9.11
C HIS A 130 21.49 33.84 9.50
N GLY A 131 21.00 34.68 8.58
CA GLY A 131 19.79 35.47 8.75
C GLY A 131 18.49 34.64 8.62
N ARG A 132 17.37 35.20 9.10
CA ARG A 132 16.04 34.60 8.93
C ARG A 132 15.58 34.55 7.48
N ASP A 133 16.16 35.39 6.64
CA ASP A 133 15.79 35.58 5.23
C ASP A 133 16.62 34.74 4.24
N ALA A 134 17.58 33.95 4.74
CA ALA A 134 18.44 33.11 3.90
C ALA A 134 17.64 32.04 3.16
N ARG A 135 17.86 31.95 1.85
CA ARG A 135 17.09 31.08 0.95
C ARG A 135 17.71 29.70 0.82
N TRP A 136 16.90 28.75 0.39
CA TRP A 136 17.33 27.46 -0.12
C TRP A 136 17.84 27.59 -1.56
N ILE A 137 19.03 27.08 -1.80
CA ILE A 137 19.60 26.83 -3.12
C ILE A 137 19.37 25.36 -3.44
N THR A 138 18.56 25.08 -4.45
CA THR A 138 18.42 23.75 -5.05
C THR A 138 19.21 23.70 -6.35
N GLU A 139 20.33 22.98 -6.36
CA GLU A 139 21.15 22.74 -7.56
C GLU A 139 20.62 21.51 -8.31
N VAL A 140 20.36 21.68 -9.60
CA VAL A 140 19.83 20.63 -10.49
C VAL A 140 20.74 20.42 -11.69
N GLU A 141 20.71 19.20 -12.22
CA GLU A 141 21.43 18.77 -13.41
C GLU A 141 20.47 18.02 -14.34
N THR A 142 20.46 18.39 -15.62
CA THR A 142 19.72 17.70 -16.70
C THR A 142 20.60 16.62 -17.34
N SER A 143 19.99 15.73 -18.14
CA SER A 143 20.70 14.57 -18.72
C SER A 143 21.82 14.91 -19.72
N ASP A 144 21.85 16.13 -20.23
CA ASP A 144 22.91 16.71 -21.07
C ASP A 144 24.01 17.43 -20.25
N GLY A 145 23.92 17.40 -18.91
CA GLY A 145 24.90 17.98 -18.00
C GLY A 145 24.72 19.48 -17.74
N VAL A 146 23.65 20.11 -18.25
CA VAL A 146 23.36 21.52 -17.94
C VAL A 146 22.97 21.65 -16.47
N ARG A 147 23.64 22.57 -15.76
CA ARG A 147 23.36 22.86 -14.35
C ARG A 147 22.58 24.16 -14.19
N SER A 148 21.59 24.14 -13.32
CA SER A 148 20.76 25.30 -12.97
C SER A 148 20.54 25.36 -11.46
N ARG A 149 20.08 26.51 -10.97
CA ARG A 149 19.77 26.72 -9.55
C ARG A 149 18.39 27.33 -9.36
N PHE A 150 17.67 26.77 -8.40
CA PHE A 150 16.41 27.33 -7.92
C PHE A 150 16.63 27.91 -6.53
N LEU A 151 16.31 29.20 -6.38
CA LEU A 151 16.37 29.94 -5.12
C LEU A 151 14.96 30.01 -4.53
N SER A 152 14.76 29.57 -3.30
CA SER A 152 13.45 29.56 -2.66
C SER A 152 13.47 29.92 -1.18
N LYS A 153 12.41 30.56 -0.68
CA LYS A 153 12.25 30.83 0.76
C LYS A 153 11.98 29.54 1.52
N PHE A 154 11.18 28.65 0.95
CA PHE A 154 10.78 27.37 1.51
C PHE A 154 11.23 26.21 0.62
N LEU A 155 11.54 25.07 1.24
CA LEU A 155 11.89 23.83 0.56
C LEU A 155 10.97 22.70 1.04
N VAL A 156 10.36 22.00 0.10
CA VAL A 156 9.49 20.84 0.37
C VAL A 156 10.11 19.60 -0.26
N ILE A 157 10.46 18.62 0.56
CA ILE A 157 10.92 17.32 0.08
C ILE A 157 9.71 16.41 -0.11
N ALA A 158 9.43 16.06 -1.36
CA ALA A 158 8.33 15.20 -1.78
C ALA A 158 8.82 13.99 -2.61
N SER A 159 10.12 13.71 -2.56
CA SER A 159 10.80 12.69 -3.36
C SER A 159 10.35 11.26 -3.05
N GLY A 160 9.79 11.04 -1.85
CA GLY A 160 9.24 9.75 -1.40
C GLY A 160 10.22 8.92 -0.57
N LEU A 161 9.74 7.76 -0.10
CA LEU A 161 10.52 6.86 0.78
C LEU A 161 11.06 5.63 0.05
N ASN A 162 10.54 5.34 -1.15
CA ASN A 162 10.87 4.15 -1.93
C ASN A 162 11.94 4.48 -2.99
N HIS A 163 13.16 4.79 -2.55
CA HIS A 163 14.27 5.15 -3.47
C HIS A 163 15.22 3.98 -3.70
N ARG A 164 16.02 3.65 -2.69
CA ARG A 164 17.06 2.63 -2.79
C ARG A 164 16.51 1.30 -2.31
N ARG A 165 16.76 0.23 -3.05
CA ARG A 165 16.39 -1.14 -2.66
C ARG A 165 17.19 -1.51 -1.42
N VAL A 166 16.56 -2.10 -0.40
CA VAL A 166 17.29 -2.72 0.70
C VAL A 166 17.60 -4.15 0.26
N ASP A 167 18.87 -4.48 0.05
CA ASP A 167 19.30 -5.81 -0.38
C ASP A 167 20.15 -6.47 0.72
N PHE A 168 19.90 -7.76 0.95
CA PHE A 168 20.58 -8.55 1.98
C PHE A 168 21.45 -9.68 1.39
N ARG A 169 21.61 -9.76 0.06
CA ARG A 169 22.39 -10.83 -0.60
C ARG A 169 23.80 -11.02 -0.03
N GLU A 170 24.47 -9.93 0.36
CA GLU A 170 25.84 -9.94 0.90
C GLU A 170 25.92 -10.29 2.39
N SER A 171 24.78 -10.46 3.07
CA SER A 171 24.78 -10.88 4.49
C SER A 171 25.21 -12.34 4.62
N ASP A 172 25.76 -12.72 5.78
CA ASP A 172 26.21 -14.10 6.08
C ASP A 172 25.18 -15.19 5.78
N ARG A 173 23.90 -14.81 5.85
CA ARG A 173 22.74 -15.66 5.59
C ARG A 173 22.55 -16.01 4.11
N PHE A 174 22.98 -15.14 3.20
CA PHE A 174 22.64 -15.22 1.78
C PHE A 174 23.86 -15.26 0.85
N LYS A 175 25.04 -14.83 1.32
CA LYS A 175 26.28 -14.69 0.52
C LYS A 175 26.77 -15.99 -0.16
N GLY A 176 26.30 -17.16 0.31
CA GLY A 176 26.66 -18.46 -0.25
C GLY A 176 25.72 -18.95 -1.36
N PHE A 177 24.57 -18.29 -1.58
CA PHE A 177 23.57 -18.74 -2.55
C PHE A 177 24.00 -18.48 -4.00
N SER A 178 23.97 -19.50 -4.85
CA SER A 178 24.39 -19.43 -6.26
C SER A 178 23.24 -19.23 -7.24
N GLY A 179 21.99 -19.30 -6.78
CA GLY A 179 20.80 -19.01 -7.58
C GLY A 179 20.55 -17.51 -7.81
N THR A 180 19.38 -17.19 -8.36
CA THR A 180 19.04 -15.81 -8.76
C THR A 180 18.51 -14.98 -7.59
N PHE A 181 19.12 -13.81 -7.34
CA PHE A 181 18.54 -12.78 -6.47
C PHE A 181 17.71 -11.78 -7.26
N LEU A 182 16.46 -11.57 -6.84
CA LEU A 182 15.57 -10.57 -7.42
C LEU A 182 14.97 -9.69 -6.32
N HIS A 183 14.99 -8.37 -6.46
CA HIS A 183 14.26 -7.48 -5.56
C HIS A 183 12.79 -7.37 -6.00
N SER A 184 11.87 -7.34 -5.04
CA SER A 184 10.42 -7.20 -5.29
C SER A 184 10.05 -6.11 -6.33
N SER A 185 10.74 -4.97 -6.31
CA SER A 185 10.52 -3.86 -7.25
C SER A 185 10.91 -4.13 -8.71
N ALA A 186 11.68 -5.19 -8.97
CA ALA A 186 12.07 -5.63 -10.31
C ALA A 186 11.04 -6.57 -10.96
N VAL A 187 10.11 -7.11 -10.17
CA VAL A 187 8.98 -7.89 -10.70
C VAL A 187 7.90 -6.90 -11.17
N LYS A 188 7.99 -6.48 -12.44
CA LYS A 188 6.99 -5.59 -13.07
C LYS A 188 5.73 -6.33 -13.49
N ARG A 189 5.92 -7.58 -13.91
CA ARG A 189 4.90 -8.54 -14.36
C ARG A 189 5.27 -9.91 -13.79
N VAL A 190 4.29 -10.80 -13.71
CA VAL A 190 4.55 -12.23 -13.44
C VAL A 190 4.56 -13.04 -14.72
N VAL A 191 3.77 -12.63 -15.73
CA VAL A 191 3.79 -13.19 -17.09
C VAL A 191 4.22 -12.07 -18.01
N ASP A 192 5.25 -12.31 -18.82
CA ASP A 192 5.78 -11.37 -19.81
C ASP A 192 4.87 -11.33 -21.06
N ALA A 193 5.10 -10.38 -21.96
CA ALA A 193 4.21 -10.12 -23.10
C ALA A 193 4.13 -11.27 -24.12
N ASP A 194 5.08 -12.20 -24.10
CA ASP A 194 5.10 -13.43 -24.90
C ASP A 194 4.33 -14.61 -24.26
N GLY A 195 3.77 -14.40 -23.06
CA GLY A 195 3.02 -15.42 -22.31
C GLY A 195 3.87 -16.31 -21.41
N THR A 196 5.20 -16.09 -21.33
CA THR A 196 6.10 -16.87 -20.46
C THR A 196 6.21 -16.26 -19.06
N SER A 197 6.57 -17.06 -18.04
CA SER A 197 6.99 -16.54 -16.74
C SER A 197 8.41 -16.98 -16.40
N MET A 198 9.23 -16.04 -15.91
CA MET A 198 10.55 -16.37 -15.33
C MET A 198 10.48 -17.24 -14.06
N PHE A 199 9.27 -17.49 -13.54
CA PHE A 199 9.02 -18.32 -12.36
C PHE A 199 8.55 -19.74 -12.70
N ASP A 200 8.12 -20.01 -13.96
CA ASP A 200 7.57 -21.32 -14.35
C ASP A 200 8.61 -22.44 -14.15
N GLY A 201 8.22 -23.53 -13.49
CA GLY A 201 9.13 -24.63 -13.15
C GLY A 201 10.22 -24.29 -12.11
N LYS A 202 10.08 -23.18 -11.38
CA LYS A 202 11.05 -22.72 -10.37
C LYS A 202 10.55 -22.92 -8.95
N THR A 203 11.48 -23.08 -8.01
CA THR A 203 11.22 -22.89 -6.58
C THR A 203 11.68 -21.50 -6.15
N VAL A 204 10.76 -20.72 -5.57
CA VAL A 204 10.99 -19.33 -5.15
C VAL A 204 10.93 -19.22 -3.62
N VAL A 205 11.92 -18.55 -3.03
CA VAL A 205 11.92 -18.18 -1.61
C VAL A 205 11.81 -16.65 -1.48
N ALA A 206 10.64 -16.16 -1.07
CA ALA A 206 10.43 -14.76 -0.78
C ALA A 206 10.85 -14.40 0.65
N TYR A 207 11.67 -13.36 0.79
CA TYR A 207 12.20 -12.88 2.06
C TYR A 207 11.63 -11.52 2.44
N GLY A 208 10.72 -11.48 3.41
CA GLY A 208 10.02 -10.26 3.87
C GLY A 208 8.50 -10.39 3.81
N GLY A 209 7.80 -9.61 4.65
CA GLY A 209 6.35 -9.73 4.87
C GLY A 209 5.50 -8.50 4.54
N GLY A 210 6.05 -7.48 3.87
CA GLY A 210 5.32 -6.24 3.54
C GLY A 210 4.22 -6.42 2.49
N GLU A 211 3.42 -5.37 2.21
CA GLU A 211 2.28 -5.43 1.26
C GLU A 211 2.70 -5.88 -0.15
N ASN A 212 3.85 -5.40 -0.65
CA ASN A 212 4.38 -5.89 -1.93
C ASN A 212 4.71 -7.40 -1.88
N ALA A 213 5.16 -7.92 -0.74
CA ALA A 213 5.54 -9.32 -0.59
C ALA A 213 4.34 -10.24 -0.71
N THR A 214 3.20 -9.87 -0.11
CA THR A 214 1.98 -10.67 -0.11
C THR A 214 1.25 -10.64 -1.46
N ASP A 215 1.24 -9.48 -2.14
CA ASP A 215 0.68 -9.37 -3.50
C ASP A 215 1.53 -10.16 -4.51
N LEU A 216 2.87 -10.08 -4.42
CA LEU A 216 3.79 -10.90 -5.22
C LEU A 216 3.63 -12.39 -4.90
N ALA A 217 3.55 -12.77 -3.63
CA ALA A 217 3.40 -14.17 -3.23
C ALA A 217 2.13 -14.80 -3.82
N TYR A 218 1.00 -14.11 -3.80
CA TYR A 218 -0.23 -14.62 -4.42
C TYR A 218 -0.10 -14.79 -5.94
N LYS A 219 0.52 -13.82 -6.63
CA LYS A 219 0.66 -13.84 -8.09
C LYS A 219 1.70 -14.87 -8.57
N ILE A 220 2.90 -14.86 -7.99
CA ILE A 220 3.99 -15.78 -8.36
C ILE A 220 3.65 -17.22 -7.98
N SER A 221 2.93 -17.47 -6.86
CA SER A 221 2.49 -18.82 -6.49
C SER A 221 1.48 -19.47 -7.46
N GLY A 222 1.10 -18.81 -8.56
CA GLY A 222 0.38 -19.42 -9.69
C GLY A 222 1.29 -19.92 -10.82
N HIS A 223 2.57 -19.56 -10.80
CA HIS A 223 3.56 -19.72 -11.88
C HIS A 223 4.88 -20.27 -11.31
N THR A 224 4.83 -21.26 -10.42
CA THR A 224 6.02 -21.77 -9.70
C THR A 224 5.70 -23.15 -9.13
N ASP A 225 6.69 -24.04 -9.10
CA ASP A 225 6.52 -25.37 -8.52
C ASP A 225 6.31 -25.28 -7.00
N ARG A 226 7.05 -24.38 -6.34
CA ARG A 226 6.99 -24.16 -4.89
C ARG A 226 7.30 -22.71 -4.53
N PHE A 227 6.37 -22.06 -3.82
CA PHE A 227 6.60 -20.74 -3.24
C PHE A 227 6.75 -20.82 -1.72
N PHE A 228 7.91 -20.43 -1.19
CA PHE A 228 8.14 -20.27 0.24
C PHE A 228 8.14 -18.78 0.59
N MET A 229 7.50 -18.41 1.70
CA MET A 229 7.47 -17.01 2.15
C MET A 229 7.91 -16.89 3.62
N CYS A 230 9.06 -16.26 3.80
CA CYS A 230 9.72 -16.02 5.08
C CYS A 230 9.34 -14.66 5.65
N VAL A 231 8.78 -14.64 6.87
CA VAL A 231 8.39 -13.41 7.58
C VAL A 231 9.10 -13.36 8.95
N PRO A 232 10.36 -12.87 9.03
CA PRO A 232 11.25 -13.11 10.18
C PRO A 232 10.67 -12.68 11.53
N ARG A 233 10.13 -11.46 11.62
CA ARG A 233 9.50 -10.91 12.84
C ARG A 233 8.04 -11.36 13.03
N GLY A 234 7.50 -12.12 12.09
CA GLY A 234 6.05 -12.31 11.93
C GLY A 234 5.33 -11.02 11.56
N GLN A 235 4.07 -11.11 11.15
CA GLN A 235 3.28 -9.93 10.78
C GLN A 235 1.78 -10.19 10.93
N TRP A 236 1.06 -9.18 11.42
CA TRP A 236 -0.40 -9.20 11.41
C TRP A 236 -0.92 -9.09 9.98
N MET A 237 -1.59 -10.14 9.52
CA MET A 237 -2.31 -10.15 8.25
C MET A 237 -3.76 -9.72 8.49
N GLN A 238 -4.31 -8.92 7.58
CA GLN A 238 -5.67 -8.38 7.61
C GLN A 238 -6.27 -8.48 6.22
N ASN A 239 -7.57 -8.72 6.12
CA ASN A 239 -8.26 -8.63 4.84
C ASN A 239 -8.76 -7.18 4.63
N ARG A 240 -8.42 -6.57 3.49
CA ARG A 240 -8.79 -5.22 3.04
C ARG A 240 -10.31 -5.04 3.14
N CYS A 241 -11.11 -6.05 2.83
CA CYS A 241 -12.59 -5.98 2.86
C CYS A 241 -13.16 -5.67 4.26
N PHE A 242 -12.44 -5.96 5.35
CA PHE A 242 -12.86 -5.57 6.71
C PHE A 242 -12.52 -4.11 7.05
N LEU A 243 -11.80 -3.39 6.18
CA LEU A 243 -11.35 -2.01 6.38
C LEU A 243 -12.45 -0.97 6.08
N SER A 244 -13.71 -1.27 6.44
CA SER A 244 -14.77 -0.26 6.38
C SER A 244 -14.55 0.79 7.48
N ARG A 245 -14.86 2.05 7.16
CA ARG A 245 -14.67 3.20 8.07
C ARG A 245 -15.46 3.09 9.38
N ARG A 246 -16.49 2.25 9.47
CA ARG A 246 -17.24 1.98 10.71
C ARG A 246 -16.61 0.86 11.54
N MET A 247 -16.09 -0.18 10.89
CA MET A 247 -15.51 -1.37 11.52
C MET A 247 -14.16 -1.09 12.20
N LEU A 248 -13.31 -0.29 11.54
CA LEU A 248 -12.04 0.20 12.10
C LEU A 248 -12.21 0.88 13.47
N TRP A 249 -13.25 1.69 13.64
CA TRP A 249 -13.53 2.40 14.89
C TRP A 249 -14.16 1.47 15.94
N ALA A 250 -15.16 0.68 15.54
CA ALA A 250 -15.92 -0.19 16.45
C ALA A 250 -15.04 -1.24 17.17
N PHE A 251 -14.02 -1.78 16.50
CA PHE A 251 -13.16 -2.84 17.04
C PHE A 251 -11.74 -2.38 17.43
N SER A 252 -11.49 -1.06 17.46
CA SER A 252 -10.15 -0.49 17.71
C SER A 252 -9.43 -1.01 18.98
N GLY A 253 -10.14 -1.39 20.04
CA GLY A 253 -9.55 -2.04 21.23
C GLY A 253 -9.36 -3.56 21.12
N TRP A 254 -10.07 -4.23 20.22
CA TRP A 254 -10.21 -5.70 20.15
C TRP A 254 -9.69 -6.30 18.84
N ASN A 255 -9.15 -5.49 17.92
CA ASN A 255 -8.80 -5.93 16.57
C ASN A 255 -7.80 -7.10 16.51
N GLY A 256 -6.94 -7.29 17.53
CA GLY A 256 -6.12 -8.51 17.65
C GLY A 256 -6.97 -9.77 17.80
N LEU A 257 -7.83 -9.83 18.82
CA LEU A 257 -8.74 -10.94 19.04
C LEU A 257 -9.67 -11.16 17.84
N PHE A 258 -10.17 -10.08 17.24
CA PHE A 258 -11.05 -10.15 16.08
C PHE A 258 -10.35 -10.79 14.86
N LEU A 259 -9.13 -10.35 14.53
CA LEU A 259 -8.33 -10.93 13.44
C LEU A 259 -7.96 -12.39 13.73
N GLU A 260 -7.61 -12.73 14.98
CA GLU A 260 -7.33 -14.13 15.34
C GLU A 260 -8.57 -15.02 15.32
N THR A 261 -9.74 -14.47 15.63
CA THR A 261 -11.03 -15.20 15.60
C THR A 261 -11.45 -15.54 14.18
N MET A 262 -11.28 -14.62 13.22
CA MET A 262 -11.66 -14.86 11.82
C MET A 262 -10.60 -15.60 11.02
N ASN A 263 -9.33 -15.23 11.18
CA ASN A 263 -8.25 -15.67 10.28
C ASN A 263 -7.24 -16.58 10.97
N GLY A 264 -7.44 -16.94 12.24
CA GLY A 264 -6.49 -17.70 13.05
C GLY A 264 -5.29 -16.88 13.54
N ARG A 265 -4.42 -17.53 14.30
CA ARG A 265 -3.27 -16.91 15.02
C ARG A 265 -2.51 -15.87 14.20
N GLY A 266 -2.24 -14.71 14.79
CA GLY A 266 -1.58 -13.57 14.12
C GLY A 266 -2.36 -12.98 12.93
N GLY A 267 -3.65 -13.26 12.80
CA GLY A 267 -4.48 -12.85 11.67
C GLY A 267 -4.18 -13.60 10.36
N SER A 268 -3.36 -14.65 10.40
CA SER A 268 -2.96 -15.45 9.22
C SER A 268 -3.23 -16.95 9.35
N GLY A 269 -3.42 -17.44 10.58
CA GLY A 269 -3.50 -18.88 10.89
C GLY A 269 -2.14 -19.59 10.83
N GLN A 270 -1.10 -18.92 10.33
CA GLN A 270 0.24 -19.49 10.14
C GLN A 270 1.09 -19.23 11.39
N THR A 271 1.35 -20.28 12.17
CA THR A 271 2.26 -20.21 13.34
C THR A 271 3.61 -19.60 12.98
N ALA A 272 4.12 -19.93 11.78
CA ALA A 272 5.35 -19.40 11.20
C ALA A 272 5.36 -17.87 11.03
N TRP A 273 4.20 -17.21 10.89
CA TRP A 273 4.10 -15.75 10.74
C TRP A 273 3.54 -15.04 11.96
N THR A 274 3.29 -15.76 13.07
CA THR A 274 2.82 -15.15 14.34
C THR A 274 3.70 -13.94 14.70
N PRO A 275 3.14 -12.72 14.76
CA PRO A 275 3.89 -11.51 15.05
C PRO A 275 4.36 -11.46 16.50
N THR A 276 5.53 -10.84 16.75
CA THR A 276 6.08 -10.67 18.10
C THR A 276 5.52 -9.46 18.85
N SER A 277 4.73 -8.59 18.19
CA SER A 277 4.10 -7.42 18.80
C SER A 277 2.58 -7.37 18.53
N PRO A 278 1.78 -6.66 19.34
CA PRO A 278 0.33 -6.46 19.12
C PRO A 278 0.01 -5.71 17.81
N VAL A 279 -1.23 -5.85 17.30
CA VAL A 279 -1.72 -5.28 16.01
C VAL A 279 -1.31 -3.83 15.76
N TYR A 280 -1.41 -2.98 16.78
CA TYR A 280 -1.11 -1.54 16.66
C TYR A 280 0.33 -1.16 17.02
N ARG A 281 1.18 -2.15 17.29
CA ARG A 281 2.63 -2.03 17.48
C ARG A 281 3.41 -2.79 16.40
N SER A 282 2.75 -3.17 15.31
CA SER A 282 3.37 -3.57 14.06
C SER A 282 2.72 -2.81 12.90
N PHE A 283 3.33 -2.86 11.73
CA PHE A 283 2.61 -2.58 10.50
C PHE A 283 1.66 -3.77 10.21
N GLY A 284 0.37 -3.50 10.02
CA GLY A 284 -0.60 -4.51 9.60
C GLY A 284 -0.59 -4.64 8.08
N ASN A 285 -0.32 -5.84 7.55
CA ASN A 285 -0.36 -6.08 6.12
C ASN A 285 -1.81 -6.39 5.69
N LYS A 286 -2.26 -5.76 4.60
CA LYS A 286 -3.59 -5.95 4.04
C LYS A 286 -3.53 -6.89 2.83
N ALA A 287 -3.72 -8.19 3.08
CA ALA A 287 -3.45 -9.28 2.15
C ALA A 287 -4.61 -10.28 2.08
N ASP A 288 -5.50 -10.13 1.10
CA ASP A 288 -6.75 -10.90 1.01
C ASP A 288 -6.53 -12.21 0.26
N LEU A 289 -5.80 -12.12 -0.84
CA LEU A 289 -5.64 -13.21 -1.78
C LEU A 289 -4.66 -14.29 -1.24
N ILE A 290 -3.81 -13.93 -0.28
CA ILE A 290 -2.86 -14.85 0.34
C ILE A 290 -3.55 -15.97 1.12
N TYR A 291 -4.72 -15.73 1.71
CA TYR A 291 -5.49 -16.75 2.43
C TYR A 291 -5.88 -17.92 1.50
N HIS A 292 -6.27 -17.62 0.26
CA HIS A 292 -6.60 -18.64 -0.75
C HIS A 292 -5.37 -19.43 -1.20
N ALA A 293 -4.22 -18.77 -1.39
CA ALA A 293 -2.99 -19.45 -1.79
C ALA A 293 -2.37 -20.29 -0.66
N LEU A 294 -2.52 -19.88 0.60
CA LEU A 294 -2.18 -20.68 1.79
C LEU A 294 -3.09 -21.91 1.91
N ALA A 295 -4.42 -21.73 1.81
CA ALA A 295 -5.38 -22.84 1.91
C ALA A 295 -5.21 -23.89 0.80
N ALA A 296 -4.81 -23.46 -0.41
CA ALA A 296 -4.47 -24.34 -1.52
C ALA A 296 -3.05 -24.94 -1.45
N GLY A 297 -2.26 -24.65 -0.41
CA GLY A 297 -0.88 -25.12 -0.27
C GLY A 297 0.13 -24.53 -1.26
N ARG A 298 -0.27 -23.55 -2.09
CA ARG A 298 0.60 -22.89 -3.10
C ARG A 298 1.65 -21.98 -2.47
N ILE A 299 1.40 -21.48 -1.25
CA ILE A 299 2.39 -20.74 -0.45
C ILE A 299 2.70 -21.54 0.82
N ILE A 300 3.99 -21.77 1.04
CA ILE A 300 4.52 -22.43 2.23
C ILE A 300 5.04 -21.36 3.19
N ALA A 301 4.32 -21.16 4.30
CA ALA A 301 4.69 -20.19 5.31
C ALA A 301 5.94 -20.63 6.09
N LYS A 302 6.97 -19.77 6.10
CA LYS A 302 8.20 -19.95 6.87
C LYS A 302 8.45 -18.78 7.81
N ARG A 303 9.09 -19.06 8.94
CA ARG A 303 9.49 -18.03 9.91
C ARG A 303 10.61 -17.21 9.30
N ASP A 304 11.76 -17.83 9.09
CA ASP A 304 12.98 -17.14 8.68
C ASP A 304 13.93 -18.10 7.95
N VAL A 305 14.89 -17.56 7.21
CA VAL A 305 15.99 -18.32 6.58
C VAL A 305 17.13 -18.40 7.59
N ALA A 306 17.65 -19.59 7.88
CA ALA A 306 18.84 -19.75 8.70
C ALA A 306 20.10 -19.43 7.86
N GLN A 307 20.23 -20.09 6.71
CA GLN A 307 21.34 -19.92 5.76
C GLN A 307 20.88 -20.35 4.36
N ALA A 308 21.45 -19.71 3.33
CA ALA A 308 21.38 -20.13 1.94
C ALA A 308 22.80 -20.35 1.41
N GLN A 309 23.05 -21.52 0.84
CA GLN A 309 24.34 -21.97 0.32
C GLN A 309 24.09 -22.80 -0.94
N ASP A 310 24.83 -22.50 -2.00
CA ASP A 310 24.66 -23.09 -3.32
C ASP A 310 23.20 -22.95 -3.80
N ASP A 311 22.52 -24.03 -4.20
CA ASP A 311 21.10 -24.03 -4.55
C ASP A 311 20.17 -24.32 -3.35
N ILE A 312 20.69 -24.46 -2.13
CA ILE A 312 19.94 -24.91 -0.94
C ILE A 312 19.66 -23.73 0.00
N VAL A 313 18.39 -23.64 0.43
CA VAL A 313 17.94 -22.74 1.50
C VAL A 313 17.51 -23.57 2.71
N GLU A 314 18.15 -23.32 3.85
CA GLU A 314 17.78 -23.86 5.16
C GLU A 314 16.96 -22.83 5.94
N PHE A 315 15.84 -23.25 6.50
CA PHE A 315 14.95 -22.41 7.31
C PHE A 315 15.25 -22.59 8.80
N THR A 316 14.85 -21.62 9.63
CA THR A 316 15.07 -21.68 11.09
C THR A 316 14.25 -22.75 11.82
N ASP A 317 13.43 -23.52 11.11
CA ASP A 317 12.75 -24.73 11.63
C ASP A 317 13.52 -26.03 11.32
N GLY A 318 14.72 -25.93 10.74
CA GLY A 318 15.58 -27.05 10.37
C GLY A 318 15.20 -27.74 9.06
N SER A 319 14.09 -27.34 8.42
CA SER A 319 13.75 -27.85 7.09
C SER A 319 14.55 -27.14 5.99
N ARG A 320 14.73 -27.83 4.86
CA ARG A 320 15.54 -27.37 3.73
C ARG A 320 14.76 -27.50 2.43
N THR A 321 15.06 -26.65 1.46
CA THR A 321 14.59 -26.76 0.07
C THR A 321 15.72 -26.41 -0.87
N ARG A 322 15.68 -26.95 -2.09
CA ARG A 322 16.36 -26.30 -3.22
C ARG A 322 15.56 -25.07 -3.63
N ALA A 323 16.22 -24.03 -4.11
CA ALA A 323 15.60 -22.79 -4.58
C ALA A 323 16.37 -22.24 -5.78
N ASP A 324 15.64 -21.89 -6.84
CA ASP A 324 16.22 -21.22 -8.01
C ASP A 324 16.33 -19.71 -7.80
N ILE A 325 15.37 -19.13 -7.06
CA ILE A 325 15.19 -17.68 -6.92
C ILE A 325 14.98 -17.30 -5.44
N ILE A 326 15.76 -16.35 -4.94
CA ILE A 326 15.47 -15.62 -3.70
C ILE A 326 14.89 -14.24 -4.06
N LEU A 327 13.63 -14.03 -3.68
CA LEU A 327 12.88 -12.80 -3.92
C LEU A 327 12.95 -11.88 -2.69
N MET A 328 13.84 -10.89 -2.74
CA MET A 328 14.03 -9.88 -1.71
C MET A 328 12.83 -8.92 -1.63
N CYS A 329 11.94 -9.18 -0.67
CA CYS A 329 10.76 -8.37 -0.34
C CYS A 329 11.05 -7.47 0.88
N THR A 330 12.25 -6.91 0.89
CA THR A 330 12.97 -6.32 2.02
C THR A 330 12.77 -4.80 2.16
N GLY A 331 12.03 -4.21 1.22
CA GLY A 331 11.63 -2.81 1.26
C GLY A 331 12.68 -1.87 0.66
N PHE A 332 12.60 -0.61 1.07
CA PHE A 332 13.39 0.47 0.50
C PHE A 332 13.95 1.37 1.60
N ALA A 333 15.00 2.12 1.25
CA ALA A 333 15.50 3.23 2.04
C ALA A 333 15.24 4.57 1.30
N PRO A 334 14.84 5.64 2.01
CA PRO A 334 14.82 6.98 1.43
C PRO A 334 16.25 7.43 1.08
N ASP A 335 16.36 8.30 0.08
CA ASP A 335 17.60 9.02 -0.19
C ASP A 335 17.44 10.52 0.14
N LEU A 336 18.18 10.97 1.15
CA LEU A 336 18.24 12.36 1.61
C LEU A 336 19.66 12.92 1.53
N THR A 337 20.55 12.27 0.78
CA THR A 337 21.92 12.76 0.53
C THR A 337 21.94 14.16 -0.09
N ILE A 338 20.89 14.53 -0.83
CA ILE A 338 20.69 15.88 -1.38
C ILE A 338 20.67 16.98 -0.31
N LEU A 339 20.42 16.71 0.98
CA LEU A 339 20.32 17.72 2.04
C LEU A 339 21.63 17.91 2.85
N ASN A 340 22.78 17.73 2.18
CA ASN A 340 24.15 17.98 2.65
C ASN A 340 24.34 17.99 4.18
N GLY A 341 24.46 16.80 4.78
CA GLY A 341 24.79 16.61 6.20
C GLY A 341 23.64 16.82 7.18
N ARG A 342 22.48 17.33 6.76
CA ARG A 342 21.33 17.58 7.63
C ARG A 342 20.71 16.27 8.12
N ASN A 343 20.64 16.06 9.44
CA ASN A 343 20.34 14.76 10.05
C ASN A 343 18.84 14.41 10.08
N LEU A 344 18.20 14.31 8.92
CA LEU A 344 16.78 13.97 8.76
C LEU A 344 16.53 12.45 8.82
N LYS A 345 17.23 11.72 9.71
CA LYS A 345 17.17 10.25 9.78
C LYS A 345 15.93 9.70 10.52
N ASN A 346 15.26 10.53 11.33
CA ASN A 346 14.20 10.07 12.22
C ASN A 346 12.98 11.00 12.16
N PRO A 347 11.88 10.59 11.49
CA PRO A 347 10.66 11.39 11.37
C PRO A 347 10.00 11.80 12.69
N ARG A 348 10.34 11.14 13.81
CA ARG A 348 9.84 11.52 15.16
C ARG A 348 10.41 12.84 15.67
N ASP A 349 11.55 13.27 15.12
CA ASP A 349 12.25 14.48 15.53
C ASP A 349 11.74 15.70 14.74
N TRP A 350 10.80 15.51 13.82
CA TRP A 350 10.11 16.56 13.06
C TRP A 350 8.76 16.91 13.69
N TYR A 351 8.45 18.20 13.76
CA TYR A 351 7.17 18.68 14.27
C TYR A 351 6.02 18.19 13.37
N HIS A 352 5.06 17.49 13.97
CA HIS A 352 3.98 16.76 13.29
C HIS A 352 4.41 15.89 12.10
N GLN A 353 5.65 15.38 12.09
CA GLN A 353 6.24 14.62 10.97
C GLN A 353 6.24 15.39 9.63
N CYS A 354 6.13 16.73 9.69
CA CYS A 354 5.91 17.59 8.53
C CYS A 354 6.83 18.81 8.47
N LEU A 355 7.39 19.28 9.60
CA LEU A 355 8.26 20.44 9.65
C LEU A 355 9.55 20.10 10.40
N ASP A 356 10.67 20.54 9.86
CA ASP A 356 11.94 20.48 10.57
C ASP A 356 11.94 21.48 11.74
N VAL A 357 12.47 21.06 12.89
CA VAL A 357 12.40 21.83 14.15
C VAL A 357 13.49 22.90 14.23
N GLU A 358 14.63 22.68 13.58
CA GLU A 358 15.74 23.62 13.54
C GLU A 358 15.53 24.71 12.48
N ASP A 359 14.83 24.39 11.38
CA ASP A 359 14.52 25.33 10.31
C ASP A 359 13.09 25.11 9.76
N PRO A 360 12.10 25.92 10.20
CA PRO A 360 10.71 25.77 9.78
C PRO A 360 10.48 26.13 8.31
N THR A 361 11.51 26.58 7.57
CA THR A 361 11.43 26.74 6.12
C THR A 361 11.62 25.42 5.35
N LEU A 362 12.04 24.34 6.02
CA LEU A 362 12.13 23.00 5.46
C LEU A 362 10.95 22.11 5.89
N ARG A 363 10.29 21.51 4.90
CA ARG A 363 9.44 20.34 5.06
C ARG A 363 10.19 19.07 4.62
N PRO A 364 10.60 18.20 5.56
CA PRO A 364 11.18 16.89 5.25
C PRO A 364 10.21 15.98 4.47
N PRO A 365 10.67 14.82 3.95
CA PRO A 365 9.82 13.87 3.24
C PRO A 365 8.64 13.45 4.11
N GLY A 366 7.43 13.82 3.71
CA GLY A 366 6.24 13.50 4.49
C GLY A 366 6.06 11.99 4.66
N THR A 367 6.30 11.47 5.86
CA THR A 367 5.71 10.19 6.28
C THR A 367 4.23 10.46 6.47
N GLY A 368 3.40 10.00 5.53
CA GLY A 368 1.96 10.26 5.57
C GLY A 368 1.36 9.94 6.95
N LEU A 369 0.47 10.80 7.43
CA LEU A 369 -0.19 10.72 8.73
C LEU A 369 -0.92 9.37 8.92
N HIS A 370 -0.18 8.35 9.35
CA HIS A 370 -0.74 7.07 9.73
C HIS A 370 -1.27 7.21 11.16
N PRO A 371 -2.58 7.04 11.44
CA PRO A 371 -3.12 7.23 12.78
C PRO A 371 -2.48 6.32 13.84
N ALA A 372 -1.93 5.16 13.43
CA ALA A 372 -1.16 4.26 14.29
C ALA A 372 0.38 4.49 14.26
N ALA A 373 0.89 5.53 13.60
CA ALA A 373 2.27 5.99 13.80
C ALA A 373 2.47 6.74 15.14
N GLY A 374 1.44 6.75 16.00
CA GLY A 374 1.55 7.11 17.40
C GLY A 374 2.62 6.28 18.12
N ARG A 375 3.70 6.97 18.50
CA ARG A 375 4.79 6.55 19.38
C ARG A 375 5.69 5.38 18.93
N ASP A 376 5.22 4.29 18.35
CA ASP A 376 6.04 3.05 18.25
C ASP A 376 6.18 2.32 16.90
N ALA A 377 5.52 2.73 15.81
CA ALA A 377 5.48 1.93 14.56
C ALA A 377 6.73 1.95 13.64
N MET A 378 7.86 2.58 14.03
CA MET A 378 9.03 2.82 13.16
C MET A 378 10.38 2.11 13.45
N PRO A 379 10.53 1.10 14.35
CA PRO A 379 11.81 0.39 14.56
C PRO A 379 12.16 -0.61 13.42
N LEU A 380 11.66 -0.37 12.21
CA LEU A 380 12.06 -1.07 10.98
C LEU A 380 13.15 -0.32 10.20
N TYR A 381 13.44 0.95 10.54
CA TYR A 381 14.47 1.77 9.90
C TYR A 381 15.73 2.02 10.77
N ARG A 382 15.81 1.46 11.98
CA ARG A 382 17.02 1.50 12.84
C ARG A 382 17.52 0.08 13.10
N HIS A 383 18.85 -0.07 13.12
CA HIS A 383 19.62 -1.30 13.39
C HIS A 383 19.64 -2.35 12.26
N GLY A 384 20.16 -1.92 11.10
CA GLY A 384 21.35 -2.59 10.55
C GLY A 384 22.58 -1.79 10.97
N VAL A 385 23.75 -2.42 11.07
CA VAL A 385 24.97 -1.91 11.74
C VAL A 385 24.83 -1.84 13.27
N ASP A 386 25.16 -2.97 13.91
CA ASP A 386 25.98 -3.01 15.12
C ASP A 386 26.78 -4.32 15.08
N GLU A 387 27.95 -4.28 14.43
CA GLU A 387 28.94 -5.36 14.48
C GLU A 387 29.72 -5.26 15.80
N SER A 388 29.23 -5.89 16.86
CA SER A 388 30.10 -6.31 17.96
C SER A 388 29.47 -7.45 18.77
N GLY A 389 30.19 -8.55 18.88
CA GLY A 389 29.82 -9.64 19.78
C GLY A 389 29.99 -9.21 21.24
N GLY A 390 28.91 -9.23 22.01
CA GLY A 390 28.92 -8.91 23.44
C GLY A 390 27.97 -9.82 24.21
N ALA A 391 28.51 -10.67 25.08
CA ALA A 391 27.73 -11.68 25.78
C ALA A 391 26.64 -11.07 26.69
N ALA A 392 25.43 -11.60 26.59
CA ALA A 392 24.31 -11.20 27.43
C ALA A 392 24.57 -11.55 28.90
N ARG A 393 24.64 -10.53 29.78
CA ARG A 393 24.56 -10.71 31.24
C ARG A 393 23.10 -10.55 31.70
N PRO A 394 22.58 -11.44 32.57
CA PRO A 394 21.22 -11.30 33.10
C PRO A 394 21.14 -10.12 34.06
N ARG A 395 20.13 -9.25 33.90
CA ARG A 395 19.75 -8.28 34.93
C ARG A 395 18.73 -8.92 35.87
N SER A 396 19.07 -8.95 37.16
CA SER A 396 18.19 -9.39 38.23
C SER A 396 17.00 -8.44 38.41
N ALA A 397 15.85 -8.99 38.78
CA ALA A 397 14.68 -8.22 39.14
C ALA A 397 14.69 -7.89 40.64
N THR A 398 14.65 -6.61 40.99
CA THR A 398 14.28 -6.14 42.34
C THR A 398 12.97 -5.37 42.26
N ARG A 399 11.99 -5.87 43.00
CA ARG A 399 10.59 -5.40 43.00
C ARG A 399 10.43 -4.36 44.12
N ALA A 400 10.20 -3.10 43.76
CA ALA A 400 9.88 -2.04 44.71
C ALA A 400 8.39 -1.68 44.62
N THR A 401 7.63 -2.06 45.64
CA THR A 401 6.22 -1.69 45.84
C THR A 401 6.14 -0.29 46.43
N THR A 402 5.33 0.61 45.85
CA THR A 402 4.82 1.80 46.54
C THR A 402 3.37 2.06 46.13
N ASP A 403 2.50 2.21 47.12
CA ASP A 403 1.07 2.47 46.95
C ASP A 403 0.78 3.88 46.44
N ARG A 404 -0.34 4.03 45.71
CA ARG A 404 -1.10 5.29 45.66
C ARG A 404 -2.62 5.00 45.65
N PRO A 405 -3.43 5.77 46.41
CA PRO A 405 -4.85 5.50 46.59
C PRO A 405 -5.74 6.05 45.47
N ASN A 406 -6.97 5.54 45.40
CA ASN A 406 -8.06 6.06 44.59
C ASN A 406 -8.57 7.42 45.10
N THR A 407 -8.85 8.35 44.19
CA THR A 407 -9.89 9.38 44.36
C THR A 407 -10.51 9.77 43.02
N LEU A 408 -11.81 9.55 42.89
CA LEU A 408 -12.70 10.19 41.91
C LEU A 408 -13.27 11.47 42.55
N GLY A 409 -13.34 12.58 41.82
CA GLY A 409 -14.20 13.71 42.22
C GLY A 409 -13.79 15.11 41.73
N ALA A 410 -14.68 15.73 40.94
CA ALA A 410 -14.83 17.17 40.64
C ALA A 410 -13.63 17.90 39.97
N LEU A 411 -13.83 18.71 38.92
CA LEU A 411 -14.67 19.91 38.90
C LEU A 411 -15.18 20.28 37.48
N PHE A 412 -16.30 21.01 37.45
CA PHE A 412 -16.95 21.60 36.26
C PHE A 412 -16.72 23.12 36.22
N SER A 413 -17.02 23.77 35.06
CA SER A 413 -17.21 25.24 34.90
C SER A 413 -15.93 26.10 35.05
N LEU A 414 -15.68 27.23 34.37
CA LEU A 414 -16.30 28.08 33.32
C LEU A 414 -15.09 28.72 32.53
N HIS A 415 -15.16 29.48 31.43
CA HIS A 415 -16.17 30.38 30.87
C HIS A 415 -15.94 30.61 29.36
N LYS A 416 -16.90 31.24 28.66
CA LYS A 416 -16.84 31.56 27.22
C LYS A 416 -16.03 32.83 26.94
N GLN A 417 -15.41 32.93 25.76
CA GLN A 417 -15.55 34.11 24.87
C GLN A 417 -15.10 33.80 23.43
N SER A 418 -15.82 34.37 22.46
CA SER A 418 -15.54 34.29 21.02
C SER A 418 -15.96 35.61 20.36
N PRO A 419 -15.23 36.10 19.35
CA PRO A 419 -15.83 36.87 18.27
C PRO A 419 -15.87 36.07 16.96
N GLN A 420 -16.84 36.43 16.11
CA GLN A 420 -17.21 35.69 14.90
C GLN A 420 -16.49 36.21 13.65
N ARG A 421 -16.19 35.31 12.70
CA ARG A 421 -16.58 35.42 11.27
C ARG A 421 -16.09 34.22 10.47
N ALA A 422 -16.96 33.23 10.25
CA ALA A 422 -16.80 32.20 9.24
C ALA A 422 -18.03 32.21 8.33
N ARG A 423 -17.82 32.34 7.01
CA ARG A 423 -18.91 32.27 6.02
C ARG A 423 -19.43 30.83 5.95
N ARG A 424 -20.75 30.64 6.02
CA ARG A 424 -21.39 29.34 5.82
C ARG A 424 -21.31 28.95 4.35
N TRP A 425 -20.84 27.73 4.08
CA TRP A 425 -21.17 26.99 2.86
C TRP A 425 -22.38 26.07 3.16
N PRO A 426 -23.25 25.78 2.18
CA PRO A 426 -24.44 24.97 2.41
C PRO A 426 -24.07 23.51 2.67
N ALA A 427 -24.73 22.89 3.65
CA ALA A 427 -24.63 21.46 3.88
C ALA A 427 -25.33 20.70 2.75
N LEU A 428 -24.56 19.90 2.01
CA LEU A 428 -25.09 18.85 1.15
C LEU A 428 -24.85 17.49 1.83
N TYR A 429 -25.85 16.62 1.73
CA TYR A 429 -25.85 15.23 2.20
C TYR A 429 -26.06 14.97 3.71
N GLU A 430 -27.33 15.01 4.15
CA GLU A 430 -27.80 14.11 5.22
C GLU A 430 -28.30 12.80 4.59
N PRO A 431 -27.75 11.61 4.95
CA PRO A 431 -28.33 10.35 4.57
C PRO A 431 -29.50 9.97 5.51
N PRO A 432 -30.60 9.40 5.00
CA PRO A 432 -31.70 8.87 5.82
C PRO A 432 -31.25 7.60 6.59
N TRP A 433 -32.21 6.95 7.25
CA TRP A 433 -32.05 5.72 8.06
C TRP A 433 -31.50 5.93 9.50
N ARG A 434 -32.30 6.62 10.32
CA ARG A 434 -32.36 6.30 11.76
C ARG A 434 -33.39 5.18 11.97
N GLY A 435 -32.96 4.07 12.54
CA GLY A 435 -33.86 3.03 13.05
C GLY A 435 -33.64 1.65 12.45
N SER A 436 -32.87 0.81 13.15
CA SER A 436 -33.30 -0.53 13.59
C SER A 436 -32.25 -1.11 14.54
N TRP A 437 -32.70 -1.77 15.60
CA TRP A 437 -31.85 -2.24 16.69
C TRP A 437 -31.19 -3.59 16.40
N LEU A 438 -30.05 -3.81 17.05
CA LEU A 438 -29.29 -5.05 16.99
C LEU A 438 -29.98 -6.15 17.83
N ALA A 439 -30.27 -7.29 17.22
CA ALA A 439 -30.66 -8.53 17.90
C ALA A 439 -30.16 -9.73 17.07
N LEU A 440 -29.95 -10.88 17.74
CA LEU A 440 -29.34 -12.13 17.23
C LEU A 440 -27.78 -12.05 17.12
N PHE A 441 -26.98 -13.00 17.61
CA PHE A 441 -27.22 -14.27 18.32
C PHE A 441 -26.23 -14.47 19.48
N THR A 442 -26.71 -14.94 20.64
CA THR A 442 -25.89 -15.67 21.64
C THR A 442 -26.72 -16.80 22.25
N ALA A 443 -26.45 -18.05 21.85
CA ALA A 443 -26.95 -19.25 22.55
C ALA A 443 -26.11 -20.48 22.17
N SER A 444 -25.04 -20.72 22.93
CA SER A 444 -24.33 -22.01 22.92
C SER A 444 -24.74 -22.80 24.16
N GLY A 445 -25.47 -23.90 23.98
CA GLY A 445 -25.91 -24.80 25.04
C GLY A 445 -26.09 -26.22 24.51
N ALA A 446 -25.40 -27.19 25.12
CA ALA A 446 -25.26 -28.56 24.63
C ALA A 446 -26.51 -29.45 24.94
N PRO A 447 -26.64 -30.64 24.31
CA PRO A 447 -27.94 -31.27 24.09
C PRO A 447 -28.31 -32.39 25.09
N GLN A 448 -29.61 -32.64 25.29
CA GLN A 448 -30.13 -33.97 25.67
C GLN A 448 -31.53 -34.28 25.08
N VAL A 449 -31.57 -35.30 24.21
CA VAL A 449 -32.44 -36.50 24.26
C VAL A 449 -34.00 -36.40 24.21
N ARG A 450 -34.59 -37.26 23.34
CA ARG A 450 -35.98 -37.83 23.27
C ARG A 450 -37.10 -37.11 22.50
N ALA A 451 -37.21 -37.49 21.23
CA ALA A 451 -38.36 -38.10 20.54
C ALA A 451 -39.81 -37.92 21.08
N ALA A 452 -40.61 -37.17 20.32
CA ALA A 452 -42.01 -37.37 19.89
C ALA A 452 -42.34 -36.19 18.92
N GLY A 453 -43.19 -36.23 17.90
CA GLY A 453 -44.19 -37.21 17.45
C GLY A 453 -45.47 -36.45 17.07
N CYS A 454 -46.02 -36.68 15.86
CA CYS A 454 -47.26 -36.04 15.31
C CYS A 454 -47.17 -34.51 15.06
N MET A 455 -48.00 -33.87 14.22
CA MET A 455 -48.80 -34.14 13.01
C MET A 455 -49.74 -32.92 12.86
N GLU A 456 -49.93 -32.44 11.63
CA GLU A 456 -51.10 -31.65 11.15
C GLU A 456 -51.46 -30.28 11.78
N GLY A 457 -52.12 -29.43 10.99
CA GLY A 457 -52.61 -28.11 11.45
C GLY A 457 -52.85 -27.06 10.36
N VAL A 458 -53.58 -27.38 9.29
CA VAL A 458 -54.02 -26.38 8.29
C VAL A 458 -55.25 -25.60 8.79
N VAL A 459 -55.18 -24.27 8.83
CA VAL A 459 -56.36 -23.38 8.71
C VAL A 459 -55.96 -22.14 7.90
N GLY A 460 -56.81 -21.72 6.96
CA GLY A 460 -56.61 -20.53 6.13
C GLY A 460 -57.85 -19.62 6.10
N THR A 461 -57.98 -18.80 5.04
CA THR A 461 -58.97 -17.71 4.83
C THR A 461 -58.68 -16.45 5.67
N ARG A 462 -58.89 -15.19 5.24
CA ARG A 462 -59.35 -14.54 3.98
C ARG A 462 -58.95 -13.03 4.04
N ASP A 463 -59.02 -12.16 3.02
CA ASP A 463 -59.52 -12.23 1.64
C ASP A 463 -58.66 -11.34 0.68
N ASN A 464 -59.25 -10.74 -0.35
CA ASN A 464 -58.66 -10.03 -1.52
C ASN A 464 -59.17 -8.55 -1.61
N PRO A 465 -59.11 -7.78 -2.73
CA PRO A 465 -58.24 -7.77 -3.93
C PRO A 465 -57.72 -6.35 -4.34
N LEU A 466 -56.95 -6.24 -5.43
CA LEU A 466 -57.11 -5.18 -6.45
C LEU A 466 -56.44 -5.51 -7.81
N GLU A 467 -57.32 -5.88 -8.75
CA GLU A 467 -57.34 -5.79 -10.22
C GLU A 467 -56.07 -5.65 -11.10
N LEU A 468 -55.95 -6.62 -12.03
CA LEU A 468 -55.37 -6.48 -13.37
C LEU A 468 -56.51 -6.28 -14.40
N ARG A 469 -56.30 -5.50 -15.47
CA ARG A 469 -57.22 -5.45 -16.63
C ARG A 469 -56.50 -5.64 -17.97
N HIS A 470 -57.15 -6.40 -18.83
CA HIS A 470 -56.76 -6.70 -20.21
C HIS A 470 -57.15 -5.59 -21.20
N ALA A 471 -56.53 -5.62 -22.38
CA ALA A 471 -57.14 -5.21 -23.64
C ALA A 471 -56.76 -6.19 -24.76
N SER A 472 -57.71 -6.50 -25.65
CA SER A 472 -57.62 -7.39 -26.81
C SER A 472 -58.01 -6.59 -28.07
N ALA A 473 -57.23 -6.58 -29.16
CA ALA A 473 -57.23 -7.52 -30.29
C ALA A 473 -58.26 -7.23 -31.41
N GLU A 474 -57.73 -6.86 -32.59
CA GLU A 474 -58.28 -7.01 -33.96
C GLU A 474 -57.05 -7.10 -34.90
N GLY A 475 -56.95 -7.86 -36.00
CA GLY A 475 -57.78 -8.91 -36.62
C GLY A 475 -57.10 -9.41 -37.91
N GLY A 476 -57.53 -10.53 -38.53
CA GLY A 476 -57.17 -10.86 -39.93
C GLY A 476 -56.54 -12.23 -40.29
N ALA A 477 -57.39 -13.28 -40.37
CA ALA A 477 -57.49 -14.28 -41.46
C ALA A 477 -56.26 -15.03 -42.11
N PHE A 478 -56.32 -16.37 -42.05
CA PHE A 478 -55.85 -17.41 -43.03
C PHE A 478 -54.35 -17.46 -43.44
N GLN A 479 -53.73 -18.61 -43.81
CA GLN A 479 -54.23 -19.92 -44.27
C GLN A 479 -53.36 -21.11 -43.75
N GLU A 480 -53.78 -22.35 -44.04
CA GLU A 480 -53.10 -23.63 -43.73
C GLU A 480 -51.76 -23.81 -44.52
N ALA A 481 -50.89 -24.83 -44.36
CA ALA A 481 -51.10 -26.20 -43.88
C ALA A 481 -49.79 -26.95 -43.50
N ARG A 482 -49.92 -28.04 -42.73
CA ARG A 482 -49.29 -29.39 -42.86
C ARG A 482 -47.80 -29.50 -43.31
N ARG A 483 -46.94 -30.37 -42.74
CA ARG A 483 -47.10 -31.59 -41.92
C ARG A 483 -45.74 -31.95 -41.28
N GLY A 484 -45.73 -32.91 -40.33
CA GLY A 484 -44.55 -33.43 -39.60
C GLY A 484 -43.42 -34.06 -40.45
N SER A 485 -42.46 -34.80 -39.88
CA SER A 485 -42.43 -35.48 -38.57
C SER A 485 -40.94 -35.75 -38.18
N VAL A 486 -40.50 -35.56 -36.93
CA VAL A 486 -40.42 -36.56 -35.83
C VAL A 486 -39.22 -37.55 -35.90
N HIS A 487 -38.33 -37.47 -34.89
CA HIS A 487 -37.39 -38.50 -34.37
C HIS A 487 -36.23 -39.01 -35.28
N HIS A 488 -35.12 -39.59 -34.77
CA HIS A 488 -34.66 -39.84 -33.39
C HIS A 488 -33.12 -39.76 -33.27
N PHE A 489 -32.65 -39.78 -32.02
CA PHE A 489 -31.29 -40.12 -31.54
C PHE A 489 -30.62 -41.31 -32.26
N GLU A 490 -29.28 -41.32 -32.36
CA GLU A 490 -28.44 -42.16 -31.47
C GLU A 490 -26.95 -41.79 -31.44
N ARG A 491 -26.25 -42.28 -30.40
CA ARG A 491 -24.79 -42.15 -30.17
C ARG A 491 -24.08 -43.37 -30.78
N ALA A 492 -22.79 -43.26 -31.12
CA ALA A 492 -21.70 -43.75 -30.24
C ALA A 492 -20.31 -43.91 -30.90
N SER A 493 -19.29 -43.39 -30.20
CA SER A 493 -17.96 -44.01 -29.91
C SER A 493 -16.91 -44.35 -30.98
N SER A 494 -15.66 -44.36 -30.49
CA SER A 494 -14.36 -44.82 -31.04
C SER A 494 -13.63 -43.86 -32.01
N VAL A 495 -12.42 -43.33 -31.71
CA VAL A 495 -11.08 -43.95 -31.42
C VAL A 495 -10.48 -44.49 -32.73
N GLU A 496 -9.30 -44.10 -33.23
CA GLU A 496 -8.21 -43.20 -32.78
C GLU A 496 -7.41 -42.65 -34.02
N PRO A 497 -6.29 -41.90 -33.91
CA PRO A 497 -5.69 -41.13 -35.02
C PRO A 497 -4.49 -41.82 -35.71
N ALA A 498 -3.95 -41.23 -36.79
CA ALA A 498 -2.50 -40.99 -36.97
C ALA A 498 -2.11 -40.23 -38.26
N LEU A 499 -1.23 -39.22 -38.08
CA LEU A 499 -0.02 -38.90 -38.87
C LEU A 499 -0.07 -38.80 -40.42
N SER A 500 0.11 -37.58 -40.94
CA SER A 500 1.37 -37.07 -41.56
C SER A 500 1.06 -35.84 -42.44
N ALA A 501 1.41 -34.63 -42.02
CA ALA A 501 2.74 -33.99 -42.08
C ALA A 501 3.03 -33.30 -43.42
N LEU A 502 2.65 -32.02 -43.48
CA LEU A 502 3.36 -30.91 -44.13
C LEU A 502 3.02 -29.60 -43.40
#